data_AF-A0A510V2L8-F1
#
_entry.id   AF-A0A510V2L8-F1
#
_cell.length_a   1.000
_cell.length_b   1.000
_cell.length_c   1.000
_cell.angle_alpha   90.00
_cell.angle_beta   90.00
_cell.angle_gamma   90.00
#
_symmetry.space_group_name_H-M   'P 1'
#
loop_
_entity.id
_entity.type
_entity.pdbx_description
1 polymer ?
#
loop_
_entity_poly.entity_id
_entity_poly.type
_entity_poly.pdbx_seq_one_letter_code
_entity_poly.pdbx_strand_id
1 'polypeptide(L)'
;MIVRRSAVVRDDRPGPARAGAGLAGARRITRSRVPGGRGEQGSGTVLLLALVAVALVVAAMLGLLASAQLARGRAQSAADLGALAGAAGLLAGQARDPCATAAEVVRRNGGRLSSCTDEGAGVLTVRVAVQGAAGTATASARAGPASARE
;
A
#
# COMPACT_ATOMS: atom_id res chain seq x y z
N MET A 1 0.30 17.85 5.18
CA MET A 1 -1.04 17.30 5.46
C MET A 1 -0.97 15.79 5.28
N ILE A 2 -0.99 15.01 6.36
CA ILE A 2 -1.47 13.61 6.47
C ILE A 2 -1.37 13.27 7.97
N VAL A 3 -2.47 12.68 8.44
CA VAL A 3 -2.99 12.74 9.81
C VAL A 3 -2.36 11.66 10.68
N ARG A 4 -1.92 12.04 11.89
CA ARG A 4 -1.66 11.15 13.03
C ARG A 4 -2.93 10.37 13.38
N ARG A 5 -2.79 9.09 13.75
CA ARG A 5 -3.64 8.52 14.80
C ARG A 5 -2.93 7.41 15.56
N SER A 6 -2.59 7.75 16.80
CA SER A 6 -2.27 6.84 17.89
C SER A 6 -3.52 6.05 18.30
N ALA A 7 -3.36 4.79 18.70
CA ALA A 7 -4.31 4.13 19.58
C ALA A 7 -3.53 3.19 20.53
N VAL A 8 -3.60 3.56 21.80
CA VAL A 8 -3.16 2.80 22.97
C VAL A 8 -4.18 1.67 23.19
N VAL A 9 -3.71 0.44 23.31
CA VAL A 9 -4.52 -0.70 23.78
C VAL A 9 -4.20 -0.90 25.26
N ARG A 10 -5.21 -0.75 26.11
CA ARG A 10 -5.17 -1.13 27.53
C ARG A 10 -5.92 -2.44 27.76
N ASP A 11 -5.34 -3.13 28.71
CA ASP A 11 -5.59 -4.42 29.34
C ASP A 11 -7.02 -4.64 29.88
N ASP A 12 -7.40 -5.91 30.05
CA ASP A 12 -8.11 -6.42 31.24
C ASP A 12 -8.50 -7.90 31.04
N ARG A 13 -7.79 -8.79 31.73
CA ARG A 13 -8.28 -10.14 32.06
C ARG A 13 -8.83 -10.13 33.49
N PRO A 14 -9.96 -10.78 33.75
CA PRO A 14 -9.95 -11.76 34.84
C PRO A 14 -10.71 -13.06 34.50
N GLY A 15 -10.30 -14.14 35.18
CA GLY A 15 -10.83 -15.50 35.04
C GLY A 15 -12.10 -15.80 35.89
N PRO A 16 -12.19 -16.98 36.51
CA PRO A 16 -13.10 -18.05 36.09
C PRO A 16 -14.28 -18.26 37.06
N ALA A 17 -15.38 -18.89 36.62
CA ALA A 17 -16.29 -19.61 37.54
C ALA A 17 -17.27 -20.56 36.81
N ARG A 18 -17.57 -21.65 37.51
CA ARG A 18 -18.26 -22.86 37.08
C ARG A 18 -19.78 -22.70 37.02
N ALA A 19 -20.40 -23.51 36.17
CA ALA A 19 -21.84 -23.71 36.08
C ALA A 19 -22.38 -24.44 37.33
N GLY A 20 -23.36 -23.82 38.00
CA GLY A 20 -24.26 -24.47 38.95
C GLY A 20 -25.61 -24.68 38.28
N ALA A 21 -26.07 -25.93 38.29
CA ALA A 21 -27.42 -26.33 37.90
C ALA A 21 -28.42 -25.95 39.01
N GLY A 22 -29.62 -25.49 38.62
CA GLY A 22 -30.70 -25.24 39.57
C GLY A 22 -32.02 -24.98 38.84
N LEU A 23 -32.94 -25.92 39.00
CA LEU A 23 -34.25 -26.01 38.34
C LEU A 23 -35.27 -24.99 38.86
N ALA A 24 -36.35 -24.89 38.07
CA ALA A 24 -37.72 -24.63 38.48
C ALA A 24 -38.20 -23.17 38.43
N GLY A 25 -38.96 -22.88 37.39
CA GLY A 25 -39.77 -21.69 37.26
C GLY A 25 -40.68 -21.81 36.04
N ALA A 26 -41.79 -22.53 36.19
CA ALA A 26 -42.82 -22.68 35.17
C ALA A 26 -43.49 -21.32 34.89
N ARG A 27 -42.83 -20.47 34.10
CA ARG A 27 -43.45 -19.30 33.50
C ARG A 27 -44.34 -19.78 32.36
N ARG A 28 -45.64 -19.55 32.53
CA ARG A 28 -46.65 -19.66 31.47
C ARG A 28 -46.22 -18.75 30.31
N ILE A 29 -45.57 -19.34 29.31
CA ILE A 29 -45.15 -18.65 28.09
C ILE A 29 -46.45 -18.31 27.35
N THR A 30 -46.93 -17.09 27.52
CA THR A 30 -47.85 -16.51 26.55
C THR A 30 -47.08 -16.47 25.23
N ARG A 31 -47.41 -17.38 24.32
CA ARG A 31 -46.91 -17.35 22.94
C ARG A 31 -47.43 -16.05 22.33
N SER A 32 -46.63 -14.99 22.42
CA SER A 32 -46.69 -13.91 21.45
C SER A 32 -46.49 -14.57 20.08
N ARG A 33 -47.58 -14.73 19.34
CA ARG A 33 -47.51 -15.05 17.92
C ARG A 33 -46.76 -13.90 17.28
N VAL A 34 -45.46 -14.07 17.09
CA VAL A 34 -44.72 -13.30 16.09
C VAL A 34 -45.51 -13.52 14.80
N PRO A 35 -46.03 -12.47 14.14
CA PRO A 35 -46.66 -12.63 12.84
C PRO A 35 -45.60 -13.31 11.96
N GLY A 36 -45.89 -14.53 11.51
CA GLY A 36 -44.99 -15.25 10.63
C GLY A 36 -44.81 -14.41 9.38
N GLY A 37 -43.63 -13.81 9.24
CA GLY A 37 -43.22 -13.06 8.06
C GLY A 37 -43.29 -13.99 6.85
N ARG A 38 -44.43 -13.97 6.16
CA ARG A 38 -44.60 -14.61 4.86
C ARG A 38 -43.78 -13.79 3.87
N GLY A 39 -42.62 -14.31 3.44
CA GLY A 39 -41.93 -13.79 2.25
C GLY A 39 -40.40 -13.62 2.28
N GLU A 40 -39.70 -13.92 3.37
CA GLU A 40 -38.26 -13.58 3.51
C GLU A 40 -37.27 -14.70 3.10
N GLN A 41 -37.69 -15.70 2.33
CA GLN A 41 -36.75 -16.74 1.85
C GLN A 41 -35.91 -16.32 0.63
N GLY A 42 -36.31 -15.29 -0.11
CA GLY A 42 -35.60 -14.81 -1.31
C GLY A 42 -34.86 -13.47 -1.14
N SER A 43 -35.41 -12.55 -0.33
CA SER A 43 -34.85 -11.20 -0.16
C SER A 43 -33.47 -11.24 0.52
N GLY A 44 -33.32 -12.06 1.57
CA GLY A 44 -32.05 -12.21 2.29
C GLY A 44 -30.91 -12.72 1.41
N THR A 45 -31.18 -13.68 0.51
CA THR A 45 -30.17 -14.17 -0.44
C THR A 45 -29.82 -13.14 -1.49
N VAL A 46 -30.81 -12.37 -1.99
CA VAL A 46 -30.55 -11.30 -2.98
C VAL A 46 -29.71 -10.20 -2.35
N LEU A 47 -30.01 -9.79 -1.11
CA LEU A 47 -29.23 -8.80 -0.38
C LEU A 47 -27.79 -9.27 -0.15
N LEU A 48 -27.59 -10.52 0.29
CA LEU A 48 -26.26 -11.10 0.46
C LEU A 48 -25.48 -11.14 -0.86
N LEU A 49 -26.11 -11.58 -1.95
CA LEU A 49 -25.48 -11.58 -3.27
C LEU A 49 -25.12 -10.17 -3.73
N ALA A 50 -25.97 -9.18 -3.49
CA ALA A 50 -25.68 -7.78 -3.79
C ALA A 50 -24.48 -7.27 -2.99
N LEU A 51 -24.41 -7.56 -1.69
CA LEU A 51 -23.27 -7.18 -0.84
C LEU A 51 -21.98 -7.86 -1.27
N VAL A 52 -22.02 -9.16 -1.59
CA VAL A 52 -20.86 -9.89 -2.10
C VAL A 52 -20.41 -9.30 -3.44
N ALA A 53 -21.34 -9.03 -4.36
CA ALA A 53 -21.02 -8.40 -5.64
C ALA A 53 -20.36 -7.03 -5.44
N VAL A 54 -20.89 -6.18 -4.56
CA VAL A 54 -20.28 -4.89 -4.21
C VAL A 54 -18.89 -5.08 -3.61
N ALA A 55 -18.72 -6.01 -2.67
CA ALA A 55 -17.43 -6.30 -2.05
C ALA A 55 -16.38 -6.76 -3.08
N LEU A 56 -16.77 -7.62 -4.03
CA LEU A 56 -15.90 -8.07 -5.11
C LEU A 56 -15.49 -6.91 -6.04
N VAL A 57 -16.44 -6.03 -6.39
CA VAL A 57 -16.15 -4.83 -7.19
C VAL A 57 -15.17 -3.91 -6.47
N VAL A 58 -15.38 -3.65 -5.18
CA VAL A 58 -14.45 -2.84 -4.37
C VAL A 58 -13.07 -3.49 -4.30
N ALA A 59 -13.00 -4.80 -4.05
CA ALA A 59 -11.73 -5.52 -4.00
C ALA A 59 -10.98 -5.46 -5.33
N ALA A 60 -11.69 -5.62 -6.46
CA ALA A 60 -11.11 -5.48 -7.79
C ALA A 60 -10.56 -4.06 -8.03
N MET A 61 -11.32 -3.03 -7.68
CA MET A 61 -10.89 -1.63 -7.78
C MET A 61 -9.63 -1.36 -6.95
N LEU A 62 -9.58 -1.84 -5.71
CA LEU A 62 -8.39 -1.72 -4.85
C LEU A 62 -7.20 -2.48 -5.41
N GLY A 63 -7.41 -3.67 -5.98
CA GLY A 63 -6.36 -4.45 -6.64
C GLY A 63 -5.74 -3.71 -7.82
N LEU A 64 -6.57 -3.10 -8.67
CA LEU A 64 -6.13 -2.29 -9.81
C LEU A 64 -5.33 -1.07 -9.33
N LEU A 65 -5.83 -0.33 -8.34
CA LEU A 65 -5.13 0.80 -7.74
C LEU A 65 -3.78 0.38 -7.13
N ALA A 66 -3.75 -0.70 -6.35
CA ALA A 66 -2.53 -1.21 -5.76
C ALA A 66 -1.50 -1.58 -6.83
N SER A 67 -1.92 -2.21 -7.92
CA SER A 67 -1.02 -2.57 -9.03
C SER A 67 -0.35 -1.35 -9.67
N ALA A 68 -1.12 -0.27 -9.88
CA ALA A 68 -0.62 0.98 -10.43
C ALA A 68 0.35 1.69 -9.47
N GLN A 69 0.00 1.72 -8.17
CA GLN A 69 0.83 2.34 -7.14
C GLN A 69 2.13 1.57 -6.91
N LEU A 70 2.10 0.23 -6.98
CA LEU A 70 3.30 -0.60 -6.89
C LEU A 70 4.24 -0.36 -8.08
N ALA A 71 3.71 -0.19 -9.31
CA ALA A 71 4.53 0.13 -10.47
C ALA A 71 5.21 1.50 -10.32
N ARG A 72 4.47 2.52 -9.84
CA ARG A 72 5.02 3.85 -9.54
C ARG A 72 6.06 3.82 -8.42
N GLY A 73 5.76 3.10 -7.33
CA GLY A 73 6.68 2.95 -6.20
C GLY A 73 7.99 2.31 -6.61
N ARG A 74 7.94 1.23 -7.42
CA ARG A 74 9.15 0.60 -7.97
C ARG A 74 9.96 1.54 -8.85
N ALA A 75 9.30 2.31 -9.72
CA ALA A 75 9.99 3.30 -10.55
C ALA A 75 10.68 4.37 -9.68
N GLN A 76 10.01 4.86 -8.64
CA GLN A 76 10.57 5.85 -7.72
C GLN A 76 11.76 5.30 -6.95
N SER A 77 11.63 4.12 -6.34
CA SER A 77 12.74 3.49 -5.60
C SER A 77 13.95 3.24 -6.48
N ALA A 78 13.76 2.80 -7.73
CA ALA A 78 14.86 2.64 -8.67
C ALA A 78 15.50 3.98 -9.06
N ALA A 79 14.70 5.04 -9.23
CA ALA A 79 15.20 6.39 -9.51
C ALA A 79 16.01 6.95 -8.33
N ASP A 80 15.51 6.83 -7.10
CA ASP A 80 16.18 7.32 -5.89
C ASP A 80 17.53 6.63 -5.69
N LEU A 81 17.59 5.31 -5.82
CA LEU A 81 18.84 4.55 -5.71
C LEU A 81 19.83 4.89 -6.83
N GLY A 82 19.34 5.06 -8.07
CA GLY A 82 20.18 5.48 -9.20
C GLY A 82 20.77 6.87 -9.00
N ALA A 83 19.94 7.83 -8.58
CA ALA A 83 20.36 9.20 -8.33
C ALA A 83 21.39 9.27 -7.18
N LEU A 84 21.13 8.57 -6.06
CA LEU A 84 22.07 8.51 -4.93
C LEU A 84 23.40 7.85 -5.32
N ALA A 85 23.37 6.76 -6.08
CA ALA A 85 24.59 6.05 -6.49
C ALA A 85 25.46 6.90 -7.42
N GLY A 86 24.84 7.59 -8.39
CA GLY A 86 25.58 8.48 -9.29
C GLY A 86 26.10 9.73 -8.58
N ALA A 87 25.27 10.38 -7.74
CA ALA A 87 25.69 11.54 -6.95
C ALA A 87 26.82 11.17 -5.97
N ALA A 88 26.74 10.02 -5.30
CA ALA A 88 27.83 9.53 -4.44
C ALA A 88 29.13 9.29 -5.21
N GLY A 89 29.05 8.80 -6.45
CA GLY A 89 30.20 8.65 -7.35
C GLY A 89 30.86 10.00 -7.69
N LEU A 90 30.06 11.03 -7.98
CA LEU A 90 30.54 12.40 -8.19
C LEU A 90 31.27 12.94 -6.95
N LEU A 91 30.66 12.81 -5.78
CA LEU A 91 31.21 13.28 -4.50
C LEU A 91 32.51 12.55 -4.11
N ALA A 92 32.61 11.26 -4.42
CA ALA A 92 33.79 10.45 -4.17
C ALA A 92 34.92 10.66 -5.20
N GLY A 93 34.71 11.53 -6.21
CA GLY A 93 35.71 11.78 -7.26
C GLY A 93 36.02 10.54 -8.10
N GLN A 94 35.06 9.64 -8.28
CA GLN A 94 35.27 8.43 -9.07
C GLN A 94 35.49 8.78 -10.54
N ALA A 95 36.47 8.15 -11.18
CA ALA A 95 36.75 8.35 -12.61
C ALA A 95 35.65 7.79 -13.54
N ARG A 96 34.73 6.99 -13.01
CA ARG A 96 33.62 6.39 -13.77
C ARG A 96 32.50 7.42 -13.97
N ASP A 97 31.93 7.45 -15.16
CA ASP A 97 30.77 8.26 -15.48
C ASP A 97 29.60 8.01 -14.48
N PRO A 98 29.08 9.06 -13.81
CA PRO A 98 27.98 8.94 -12.85
C PRO A 98 26.71 8.39 -13.50
N CYS A 99 26.44 8.69 -14.77
CA CYS A 99 25.28 8.18 -15.48
C CYS A 99 25.39 6.67 -15.75
N ALA A 100 26.58 6.18 -16.07
CA ALA A 100 26.84 4.74 -16.17
C ALA A 100 26.65 4.01 -14.83
N THR A 101 27.05 4.63 -13.71
CA THR A 101 26.83 4.06 -12.36
C THR A 101 25.35 4.05 -12.00
N ALA A 102 24.63 5.15 -12.24
CA ALA A 102 23.19 5.24 -12.04
C ALA A 102 22.44 4.20 -12.88
N ALA A 103 22.81 4.04 -14.16
CA ALA A 103 22.20 3.06 -15.07
C ALA A 103 22.32 1.63 -14.54
N GLU A 104 23.48 1.26 -14.01
CA GLU A 104 23.71 -0.06 -13.45
C GLU A 104 22.82 -0.34 -12.24
N VAL A 105 22.72 0.63 -11.33
CA VAL A 105 21.87 0.51 -10.14
C VAL A 105 20.39 0.46 -10.53
N VAL A 106 19.96 1.31 -11.46
CA VAL A 106 18.58 1.31 -11.98
C VAL A 106 18.22 -0.06 -12.58
N ARG A 107 19.11 -0.62 -13.41
CA ARG A 107 18.93 -1.93 -14.05
C ARG A 107 18.82 -3.05 -13.02
N ARG A 108 19.67 -3.06 -11.99
CA ARG A 108 19.60 -4.03 -10.89
C ARG A 108 18.31 -3.94 -10.08
N ASN A 109 17.68 -2.77 -10.05
CA ASN A 109 16.41 -2.53 -9.37
C ASN A 109 15.19 -2.70 -10.29
N GLY A 110 15.35 -3.31 -11.46
CA GLY A 110 14.25 -3.63 -12.38
C GLY A 110 13.72 -2.41 -13.16
N GLY A 111 14.46 -1.31 -13.18
CA GLY A 111 14.15 -0.13 -13.97
C GLY A 111 15.00 -0.03 -15.23
N ARG A 112 14.54 0.78 -16.17
CA ARG A 112 15.33 1.23 -17.32
C ARG A 112 15.59 2.72 -17.18
N LEU A 113 16.86 3.11 -17.28
CA LEU A 113 17.24 4.51 -17.32
C LEU A 113 16.70 5.14 -18.61
N SER A 114 15.96 6.24 -18.48
CA SER A 114 15.38 6.99 -19.60
C SER A 114 16.08 8.32 -19.84
N SER A 115 16.51 8.99 -18.77
CA SER A 115 17.39 10.17 -18.85
C SER A 115 18.28 10.24 -17.61
N CYS A 116 19.45 10.82 -17.78
CA CYS A 116 20.38 11.15 -16.71
C CYS A 116 20.99 12.51 -17.03
N THR A 117 20.94 13.42 -16.06
CA THR A 117 21.43 14.79 -16.20
C THR A 117 22.28 15.11 -14.98
N ASP A 118 23.56 15.39 -15.21
CA ASP A 118 24.45 16.00 -14.24
C ASP A 118 24.20 17.51 -14.25
N GLU A 119 23.72 18.03 -13.12
CA GLU A 119 23.45 19.45 -12.93
C GLU A 119 24.69 20.20 -12.39
N GLY A 120 25.81 19.49 -12.16
CA GLY A 120 27.01 20.03 -11.52
C GLY A 120 26.89 20.08 -10.00
N ALA A 121 27.97 20.49 -9.33
CA ALA A 121 28.04 20.59 -7.86
C ALA A 121 27.66 19.30 -7.11
N GLY A 122 27.86 18.13 -7.74
CA GLY A 122 27.49 16.82 -7.18
C GLY A 122 25.99 16.52 -7.23
N VAL A 123 25.21 17.28 -8.01
CA VAL A 123 23.78 17.07 -8.21
C VAL A 123 23.52 16.25 -9.46
N LEU A 124 22.76 15.17 -9.31
CA LEU A 124 22.37 14.28 -10.40
C LEU A 124 20.86 14.05 -10.42
N THR A 125 20.23 14.27 -11.58
CA THR A 125 18.83 13.97 -11.83
C THR A 125 18.68 12.76 -12.75
N VAL A 126 17.94 11.75 -12.31
CA VAL A 126 17.76 10.46 -12.98
C VAL A 126 16.27 10.23 -13.21
N ARG A 127 15.89 9.87 -14.44
CA ARG A 127 14.53 9.44 -14.78
C ARG A 127 14.51 7.97 -15.16
N VAL A 128 13.63 7.20 -14.52
CA VAL A 128 13.52 5.75 -14.67
C VAL A 128 12.14 5.37 -15.17
N ALA A 129 12.09 4.37 -16.04
CA ALA A 129 10.87 3.71 -16.47
C ALA A 129 10.84 2.25 -15.99
N VAL A 130 9.70 1.81 -15.46
CA VAL A 130 9.44 0.42 -15.05
C VAL A 130 8.19 -0.08 -15.78
N GLN A 131 8.24 -1.30 -16.29
CA GLN A 131 7.06 -1.94 -16.88
C GLN A 131 6.20 -2.57 -15.79
N GLY A 132 4.93 -2.18 -15.73
CA GLY A 132 3.93 -2.73 -14.83
C GLY A 132 2.77 -3.38 -15.59
N ALA A 133 1.91 -4.09 -14.87
CA ALA A 133 0.74 -4.75 -15.44
C ALA A 133 -0.25 -3.77 -16.10
N ALA A 134 -0.30 -2.52 -15.63
CA ALA A 134 -1.15 -1.46 -16.15
C ALA A 134 -0.44 -0.51 -17.13
N GLY A 135 0.77 -0.87 -17.61
CA GLY A 135 1.58 -0.06 -18.52
C GLY A 135 2.90 0.41 -17.91
N THR A 136 3.58 1.32 -18.61
CA THR A 136 4.88 1.86 -18.19
C THR A 136 4.71 2.95 -17.14
N ALA A 137 5.32 2.76 -15.96
CA ALA A 137 5.42 3.78 -14.93
C ALA A 137 6.76 4.50 -15.03
N THR A 138 6.75 5.83 -15.01
CA THR A 138 7.95 6.66 -15.04
C THR A 138 8.08 7.45 -13.74
N ALA A 139 9.30 7.59 -13.25
CA ALA A 139 9.62 8.35 -12.06
C ALA A 139 10.94 9.13 -12.25
N SER A 140 11.11 10.20 -11.48
CA SER A 140 12.30 11.04 -11.50
C SER A 140 12.77 11.27 -10.08
N ALA A 141 14.09 11.23 -9.88
CA ALA A 141 14.72 11.52 -8.61
C ALA A 141 15.92 12.45 -8.83
N ARG A 142 16.12 13.39 -7.91
CA ARG A 142 17.25 14.31 -7.87
C ARG A 142 18.01 14.10 -6.58
N ALA A 143 19.31 13.86 -6.66
CA ALA A 143 20.19 13.69 -5.51
C ALA A 143 21.35 14.69 -5.60
N GLY A 144 21.80 15.21 -4.46
CA GLY A 144 22.93 16.13 -4.37
C GLY A 144 23.28 16.48 -2.93
N PRO A 145 24.45 17.10 -2.69
CA PRO A 145 24.89 17.47 -1.35
C PRO A 145 24.02 18.56 -0.73
N ALA A 146 24.05 18.67 0.61
CA ALA A 146 23.30 19.70 1.33
C ALA A 146 23.71 21.13 0.92
N SER A 147 24.99 21.32 0.55
CA SER A 147 25.53 22.58 0.04
C SER A 147 24.91 23.04 -1.28
N ALA A 148 24.24 22.16 -2.03
CA ALA A 148 23.55 22.51 -3.27
C ALA A 148 22.13 23.08 -3.03
N ARG A 149 21.73 23.31 -1.76
CA ARG A 149 20.46 23.96 -1.41
C ARG A 149 20.60 25.45 -1.11
N GLU A 150 21.84 25.92 -0.95
CA GLU A 150 22.23 27.30 -0.64
C GLU A 150 22.48 28.08 -1.94
#